data_AF-A0A183AC29-F1
#
_entry.id   AF-A0A183AC29-F1
#
_cell.length_a   1.000
_cell.length_b   1.000
_cell.length_c   1.000
_cell.angle_alpha   90.00
_cell.angle_beta   90.00
_cell.angle_gamma   90.00
#
_symmetry.space_group_name_H-M   'P 1'
#
loop_
_entity.id
_entity.type
_entity.pdbx_description
1 polymer ?
#
loop_
_entity_poly.entity_id
_entity_poly.type
_entity_poly.pdbx_seq_one_letter_code
_entity_poly.pdbx_strand_id
1 'polypeptide(L)' 'MDHGEGRYAVYDYECPGKLPTLIFVSWNPSSLTTKTKMVYAASKDAIRLKLIGIKHEVEANDLDEIAEEEMRKKVE' A
#
# COMPACT_ATOMS: atom_id res chain seq x y z
N MET A 1 9.75 -8.31 11.58
CA MET A 1 8.65 -8.59 10.64
C MET A 1 8.91 -9.98 10.09
N ASP A 2 8.01 -10.92 10.33
CA ASP A 2 8.21 -12.35 10.06
C ASP A 2 8.35 -12.62 8.54
N HIS A 3 9.32 -13.46 8.18
CA HIS A 3 9.77 -13.73 6.81
C HIS A 3 8.75 -14.60 6.04
N GLY A 4 7.62 -14.05 5.61
CA GLY A 4 6.72 -14.82 4.74
C GLY A 4 5.32 -14.30 4.47
N GLU A 5 4.96 -13.10 4.91
CA GLU A 5 3.58 -12.61 4.78
C GLU A 5 3.49 -11.24 4.10
N GLY A 6 2.53 -11.10 3.18
CA GLY A 6 2.10 -9.80 2.68
C GLY A 6 1.35 -9.02 3.76
N ARG A 7 1.28 -7.69 3.61
CA ARG A 7 0.56 -6.82 4.55
C ARG A 7 -0.17 -5.72 3.78
N TYR A 8 -1.25 -5.23 4.37
CA TYR A 8 -1.89 -3.99 3.92
C TYR A 8 -1.72 -2.95 5.02
N ALA A 9 -1.47 -1.71 4.63
CA ALA A 9 -1.43 -0.58 5.52
C ALA A 9 -2.26 0.56 4.94
N VAL A 10 -2.78 1.41 5.82
CA VAL A 10 -3.40 2.67 5.44
C VAL A 10 -2.54 3.75 6.05
N TYR A 11 -2.09 4.68 5.23
CA TYR A 11 -1.24 5.78 5.63
C TYR A 11 -2.03 7.08 5.46
N ASP A 12 -2.16 7.84 6.55
CA ASP A 12 -2.72 9.19 6.51
C ASP A 12 -1.61 10.16 6.16
N TYR A 13 -1.58 10.62 4.91
CA TYR A 13 -0.56 11.52 4.41
C TYR A 13 -1.05 12.96 4.51
N GLU A 14 -0.44 13.73 5.41
CA GLU A 14 -0.69 15.15 5.58
C GLU A 14 0.48 15.96 4.99
N CYS A 15 0.17 16.87 4.07
CA CYS A 15 1.17 17.73 3.43
C CYS A 15 0.79 19.20 3.63
N PRO A 16 1.73 20.07 4.05
CA PRO A 16 1.43 21.48 4.29
C PRO A 16 0.94 22.15 3.01
N GLY A 17 -0.31 22.66 3.03
CA GLY A 17 -0.97 23.28 1.88
C GLY A 17 -1.87 22.35 1.05
N LYS A 18 -1.98 21.06 1.42
CA LYS A 18 -2.93 20.12 0.84
C LYS A 18 -3.84 19.53 1.92
N LEU A 19 -5.01 19.04 1.50
CA LEU A 19 -5.90 18.32 2.39
C LEU A 19 -5.29 16.95 2.75
N PRO A 20 -5.47 16.47 4.00
CA PRO A 20 -5.01 15.14 4.38
C PRO A 20 -5.65 14.11 3.46
N THR A 21 -4.85 13.14 3.05
CA THR A 21 -5.28 12.12 2.10
C THR A 21 -4.89 10.74 2.60
N LEU A 22 -5.84 9.82 2.50
CA LEU A 22 -5.60 8.43 2.83
C LEU A 22 -4.97 7.72 1.64
N ILE A 23 -3.84 7.08 1.89
CA ILE A 23 -3.11 6.24 0.95
C ILE A 23 -3.23 4.79 1.40
N PHE A 24 -3.68 3.93 0.51
CA PHE A 24 -3.69 2.50 0.74
C PHE A 24 -2.39 1.88 0.24
N VAL A 25 -1.66 1.18 1.11
CA VAL A 25 -0.38 0.55 0.81
C VAL A 25 -0.54 -0.97 0.84
N SER A 26 -0.16 -1.61 -0.26
CA SER A 26 -0.18 -3.06 -0.44
C SER A 26 1.26 -3.59 -0.51
N TRP A 27 1.69 -4.25 0.56
CA TRP A 27 3.02 -4.82 0.71
C TRP A 27 3.03 -6.29 0.29
N ASN A 28 3.73 -6.60 -0.80
CA ASN A 28 3.83 -7.93 -1.38
C ASN A 28 5.28 -8.28 -1.74
N PRO A 29 6.11 -8.70 -0.77
CA PRO A 29 7.52 -8.93 -1.03
C PRO A 29 7.75 -9.98 -2.11
N SER A 30 8.79 -9.76 -2.92
CA SER A 30 9.15 -10.66 -4.02
C SER A 30 9.46 -12.09 -3.54
N SER A 31 9.88 -12.23 -2.27
CA SER A 31 10.18 -13.49 -1.58
C SER A 31 8.93 -14.36 -1.27
N LEU A 32 7.71 -13.81 -1.40
CA LEU A 32 6.47 -14.57 -1.20
C LEU A 32 6.27 -15.63 -2.30
N THR A 33 5.65 -16.75 -1.92
CA THR A 33 5.19 -17.74 -2.90
C THR A 33 4.15 -17.15 -3.84
N THR A 34 4.11 -17.61 -5.10
CA THR A 34 3.14 -17.16 -6.12
C THR A 34 1.70 -17.29 -5.62
N LYS A 35 1.38 -18.38 -4.91
CA LYS A 35 0.04 -18.60 -4.33
C LYS A 35 -0.32 -17.49 -3.34
N THR A 36 0.59 -17.14 -2.44
CA THR A 36 0.39 -16.06 -1.47
C THR A 36 0.19 -14.73 -2.19
N LYS A 37 1.05 -14.38 -3.15
CA LYS A 37 0.91 -13.14 -3.94
C LYS A 37 -0.45 -13.04 -4.62
N MET A 38 -0.94 -14.13 -5.23
CA MET A 38 -2.27 -14.15 -5.83
C MET A 38 -3.39 -13.92 -4.81
N VAL A 39 -3.30 -14.51 -3.61
CA VAL A 39 -4.30 -14.30 -2.55
C VAL A 39 -4.33 -12.83 -2.11
N TYR A 40 -3.17 -12.20 -1.91
CA TYR A 40 -3.10 -10.79 -1.55
C TYR A 40 -3.53 -9.86 -2.70
N ALA A 41 -3.17 -10.17 -3.94
CA ALA A 41 -3.64 -9.39 -5.09
C ALA A 41 -5.18 -9.47 -5.24
N ALA A 42 -5.76 -10.68 -5.11
CA ALA A 42 -7.20 -10.88 -5.20
C ALA A 42 -7.96 -10.23 -4.03
N SER A 43 -7.39 -10.24 -2.83
CA SER A 43 -8.01 -9.64 -1.64
C SER A 43 -7.86 -8.12 -1.59
N LYS A 44 -6.91 -7.54 -2.34
CA LYS A 44 -6.63 -6.10 -2.41
C LYS A 44 -7.88 -5.29 -2.71
N ASP A 45 -8.60 -5.68 -3.77
CA ASP A 45 -9.76 -4.94 -4.26
C ASP A 45 -10.91 -4.94 -3.24
N ALA A 46 -11.18 -6.08 -2.61
CA ALA A 46 -12.20 -6.21 -1.57
C ALA A 46 -11.90 -5.34 -0.34
N ILE A 47 -10.63 -5.20 0.04
CA ILE A 47 -10.20 -4.35 1.16
C ILE A 47 -10.29 -2.88 0.77
N ARG A 48 -9.78 -2.51 -0.42
CA ARG A 48 -9.86 -1.16 -0.98
C ARG A 48 -11.30 -0.66 -1.07
N LEU A 49 -12.23 -1.48 -1.56
CA LEU A 49 -13.65 -1.12 -1.66
C LEU A 49 -14.31 -0.88 -0.30
N LYS A 50 -13.84 -1.55 0.76
CA LYS A 50 -14.33 -1.31 2.12
C LYS A 50 -13.75 -0.03 2.74
N LEU A 51 -12.60 0.43 2.26
CA LEU A 51 -11.94 1.64 2.72
C LEU A 51 -12.48 2.86 1.95
N ILE A 52 -13.60 3.41 2.45
CA ILE A 52 -14.17 4.65 1.90
C ILE A 52 -13.22 5.83 2.11
N GLY A 53 -12.91 6.57 1.04
CA GLY A 53 -12.08 7.78 1.11
C GLY A 53 -10.58 7.59 0.83
N ILE A 54 -10.13 6.38 0.46
CA ILE A 54 -8.80 6.20 -0.14
C ILE A 54 -8.74 6.97 -1.45
N LYS A 55 -7.81 7.92 -1.58
CA LYS A 55 -7.58 8.64 -2.85
C LYS A 55 -6.45 8.05 -3.66
N HIS A 56 -5.46 7.45 -3.00
CA HIS A 56 -4.25 6.94 -3.64
C HIS A 56 -3.97 5.51 -3.20
N GLU A 57 -3.44 4.70 -4.11
CA GLU A 57 -2.97 3.35 -3.82
C GLU A 57 -1.49 3.19 -4.21
N VAL A 58 -0.77 2.45 -3.38
CA VAL A 58 0.65 2.15 -3.53
C VAL A 58 0.82 0.65 -3.39
N GLU A 59 1.53 0.05 -4.34
CA GLU A 59 1.90 -1.35 -4.33
C GLU A 59 3.41 -1.42 -4.27
N ALA A 60 3.93 -2.19 -3.32
CA ALA A 60 5.36 -2.28 -3.09
C ALA A 60 5.78 -3.73 -2.86
N ASN A 61 6.89 -4.09 -3.50
CA ASN A 61 7.52 -5.40 -3.42
C ASN A 61 8.86 -5.32 -2.70
N ASP A 62 9.44 -4.12 -2.59
CA ASP A 62 10.66 -3.82 -1.84
C ASP A 62 10.49 -2.59 -0.93
N LEU A 63 11.27 -2.52 0.16
CA LEU A 63 11.14 -1.48 1.18
C LEU A 63 11.45 -0.09 0.62
N ASP A 64 12.24 -0.02 -0.46
CA ASP A 64 12.52 1.21 -1.17
C ASP A 64 11.25 1.79 -1.86
N GLU A 65 10.34 0.92 -2.32
CA GLU A 65 9.10 1.33 -3.01
C GLU A 65 8.02 1.87 -2.06
N ILE A 66 8.15 1.68 -0.74
CA ILE A 66 7.28 2.29 0.30
C ILE A 66 7.90 3.53 0.93
N ALA A 67 9.05 4.01 0.43
CA ALA A 67 9.70 5.18 0.98
C ALA A 67 8.80 6.42 0.90
N GLU A 68 9.03 7.36 1.83
CA GLU A 68 8.29 8.63 1.90
C GLU A 68 8.34 9.40 0.57
N GLU A 69 9.45 9.29 -0.17
CA GLU A 69 9.59 9.91 -1.49
C GLU A 69 8.56 9.37 -2.51
N GLU A 70 8.31 8.07 -2.54
CA GLU A 70 7.34 7.46 -3.44
C GLU A 70 5.90 7.81 -3.04
N MET A 71 5.61 7.87 -1.74
CA MET A 71 4.32 8.36 -1.25
C MET A 71 4.10 9.82 -1.63
N ARG A 72 5.13 10.65 -1.46
CA ARG A 72 5.09 12.06 -1.83
C ARG A 72 4.80 12.24 -3.31
N LYS A 73 5.50 11.50 -4.21
CA LYS A 73 5.22 11.53 -5.67
C LYS A 73 3.77 11.17 -6.00
N LYS A 74 3.12 10.32 -5.20
CA LYS A 74 1.71 9.94 -5.40
C LYS A 74 0.71 11.04 -5.01
N VAL A 75 1.09 11.88 -4.05
CA VAL A 75 0.26 12.97 -3.52
C VAL A 75 0.58 14.32 -4.16
N GLU A 76 1.76 14.47 -4.77
CA GLU A 76 2.22 15.71 -5.41
C GLU A 76 1.38 16.13 -6.63
#